data_AF-A0A1I6JKH8-F1
#
_entry.id   AF-A0A1I6JKH8-F1
#
_cell.length_a   1.000
_cell.length_b   1.000
_cell.length_c   1.000
_cell.angle_alpha   90.00
_cell.angle_beta   90.00
_cell.angle_gamma   90.00
#
_symmetry.space_group_name_H-M   'P 1'
#
loop_
_entity.id
_entity.type
_entity.pdbx_description
1 polymer ?
#
loop_
_entity_poly.entity_id
_entity_poly.type
_entity_poly.pdbx_seq_one_letter_code
_entity_poly.pdbx_strand_id
1 'polypeptide(L)'
;MSSLIEDPHHQRTSQLTRLPPIGLWWPMLEPVLRSEILENPRARLRPVVVRRIFDLCELDPIVPPRSGVHLTENERAYIAGWSHSIDWR
;
A
#
# COMPACT_ATOMS: atom_id res chain seq x y z
N MET A 1 0.17 12.24 31.23
CA MET A 1 1.04 12.53 30.07
C MET A 1 1.04 11.30 29.17
N SER A 2 0.81 11.53 27.87
CA SER A 2 0.84 10.60 26.73
C SER A 2 -0.10 9.38 26.76
N SER A 3 -1.27 9.58 26.14
CA SER A 3 -2.18 8.52 25.70
C SER A 3 -1.49 7.71 24.60
N LEU A 4 -1.04 6.51 24.94
CA LEU A 4 -0.67 5.49 23.96
C LEU A 4 -1.95 5.02 23.27
N ILE A 5 -2.36 5.72 22.22
CA ILE A 5 -3.28 5.14 21.24
C ILE A 5 -2.42 4.24 20.37
N GLU A 6 -2.13 3.06 20.89
CA GLU A 6 -1.62 1.96 20.08
C GLU A 6 -2.81 1.46 19.28
N ASP A 7 -2.89 1.90 18.02
CA ASP A 7 -4.00 1.63 17.12
C ASP A 7 -4.04 0.11 16.80
N PRO A 8 -5.02 -0.66 17.30
CA PRO A 8 -5.03 -2.12 17.20
C PRO A 8 -5.41 -2.61 15.80
N HIS A 9 -5.57 -1.70 14.83
CA HIS A 9 -5.91 -2.02 13.45
C HIS A 9 -4.74 -2.57 12.64
N HIS A 10 -3.48 -2.37 13.07
CA HIS A 10 -2.30 -2.82 12.33
C HIS A 10 -2.10 -4.34 12.30
N GLN A 11 -2.65 -5.07 13.26
CA GLN A 11 -2.29 -6.47 13.47
C GLN A 11 -3.24 -7.48 12.78
N ARG A 12 -4.49 -7.08 12.48
CA ARG A 12 -5.51 -8.00 11.95
C ARG A 12 -5.51 -8.19 10.43
N THR A 13 -4.87 -7.31 9.66
CA THR A 13 -4.86 -7.36 8.18
C THR A 13 -3.65 -8.07 7.56
N SER A 14 -2.57 -8.28 8.33
CA SER A 14 -1.34 -8.94 7.85
C SER A 14 -1.50 -10.41 7.42
N GLN A 15 -2.64 -11.05 7.72
CA GLN A 15 -2.84 -12.48 7.40
C GLN A 15 -3.51 -12.74 6.03
N LEU A 16 -4.01 -11.71 5.34
CA LEU A 16 -4.72 -11.87 4.07
C LEU A 16 -4.06 -11.15 2.88
N THR A 17 -3.20 -10.16 3.13
CA THR A 17 -2.50 -9.40 2.07
C THR A 17 -1.01 -9.69 2.11
N ARG A 18 -0.39 -9.97 0.95
CA ARG A 18 1.08 -10.07 0.83
C ARG A 18 1.78 -8.71 0.93
N LEU A 19 1.02 -7.63 1.08
CA LEU A 19 1.53 -6.26 1.21
C LEU A 19 1.31 -5.76 2.64
N PRO A 20 2.19 -4.87 3.12
CA PRO A 20 1.92 -4.05 4.29
C PRO A 20 0.63 -3.24 4.11
N PRO A 21 -0.03 -2.82 5.21
CA PRO A 21 -1.20 -1.96 5.16
C PRO A 21 -1.01 -0.73 4.27
N ILE A 22 -1.98 -0.48 3.38
CA ILE A 22 -1.87 0.58 2.35
C ILE A 22 -1.59 1.98 2.90
N GLY A 23 -2.12 2.31 4.08
CA GLY A 23 -1.87 3.60 4.71
C GLY A 23 -0.42 3.85 5.11
N LEU A 24 0.41 2.81 5.22
CA LEU A 24 1.83 2.94 5.58
C LEU A 24 2.69 3.37 4.38
N TRP A 25 2.40 2.87 3.19
CA TRP A 25 3.27 3.06 2.02
C TRP A 25 2.67 3.98 0.95
N TRP A 26 1.34 4.06 0.82
CA TRP A 26 0.71 4.85 -0.24
C TRP A 26 1.10 6.35 -0.23
N PRO A 27 1.12 7.05 0.92
CA PRO A 27 1.53 8.46 0.95
C PRO A 27 3.02 8.66 0.67
N MET A 28 3.85 7.65 0.96
CA MET A 28 5.31 7.70 0.83
C MET A 28 5.79 7.26 -0.56
N LEU A 29 4.92 6.59 -1.33
CA LEU A 29 5.27 6.07 -2.64
C LEU A 29 5.55 7.20 -3.64
N GLU A 30 6.53 6.99 -4.50
CA GLU A 30 6.92 7.95 -5.53
C GLU A 30 5.72 8.30 -6.44
N PRO A 31 5.56 9.57 -6.85
CA PRO A 31 4.47 9.98 -7.74
C PRO A 31 4.37 9.12 -9.01
N VAL A 32 5.50 8.76 -9.61
CA VAL A 32 5.55 7.94 -10.83
C VAL A 32 4.96 6.54 -10.59
N LEU A 33 5.27 5.93 -9.45
CA LEU A 33 4.75 4.59 -9.11
C LEU A 33 3.28 4.67 -8.67
N ARG A 34 2.86 5.77 -8.03
CA ARG A 34 1.45 6.03 -7.75
C ARG A 34 0.63 6.16 -9.03
N SER A 35 1.13 6.89 -10.03
CA SER A 35 0.47 7.02 -11.34
C SER A 35 0.30 5.67 -12.02
N GLU A 36 1.33 4.81 -12.00
CA GLU A 36 1.22 3.44 -12.56
C GLU A 36 0.10 2.62 -11.90
N ILE A 37 -0.03 2.72 -10.57
CA ILE A 37 -1.10 2.04 -9.83
C ILE A 37 -2.48 2.63 -10.18
N LEU A 38 -2.56 3.95 -10.32
CA LEU A 38 -3.81 4.66 -10.65
C LEU A 38 -4.27 4.40 -12.08
N GLU A 39 -3.36 4.20 -13.03
CA GLU A 39 -3.67 3.85 -14.41
C GLU A 39 -4.42 2.52 -14.52
N ASN A 40 -4.07 1.54 -13.67
CA ASN A 40 -4.79 0.28 -13.61
C ASN A 40 -4.82 -0.35 -12.20
N PRO A 41 -5.73 0.11 -11.31
CA PRO A 41 -5.79 -0.35 -9.92
C PRO A 41 -6.22 -1.82 -9.75
N ARG A 42 -6.73 -2.44 -10.82
CA ARG A 42 -7.12 -3.85 -10.86
C ARG A 42 -6.02 -4.75 -11.43
N ALA A 43 -4.95 -4.17 -11.98
CA ALA A 43 -3.81 -4.94 -12.44
C ALA A 43 -2.98 -5.46 -11.25
N ARG A 44 -2.19 -6.49 -11.53
CA ARG A 44 -1.13 -6.91 -10.62
C ARG A 44 -0.09 -5.81 -10.52
N LEU A 45 0.30 -5.49 -9.30
CA LEU A 45 1.45 -4.65 -9.02
C LEU A 45 2.70 -5.29 -9.63
N ARG A 46 3.47 -4.48 -10.34
CA ARG A 46 4.75 -4.90 -10.88
C ARG A 46 5.71 -5.24 -9.74
N PRO A 47 6.63 -6.20 -9.94
CA PRO A 47 7.61 -6.56 -8.91
C PRO A 47 8.43 -5.38 -8.39
N VAL A 48 8.71 -4.37 -9.24
CA VAL A 48 9.42 -3.14 -8.84
C VAL A 48 8.63 -2.31 -7.83
N VAL A 49 7.31 -2.18 -8.02
CA VAL A 49 6.41 -1.46 -7.11
C VAL A 49 6.34 -2.21 -5.77
N VAL A 50 6.18 -3.54 -5.83
CA VAL A 50 6.12 -4.36 -4.62
C VAL A 50 7.44 -4.30 -3.84
N ARG A 51 8.58 -4.38 -4.54
CA ARG A 51 9.89 -4.23 -3.90
C ARG A 51 10.01 -2.88 -3.21
N ARG A 52 9.60 -1.80 -3.88
CA ARG A 52 9.66 -0.45 -3.33
C ARG A 52 8.79 -0.30 -2.08
N ILE A 53 7.59 -0.89 -2.07
CA ILE A 53 6.72 -0.92 -0.89
C ILE A 53 7.41 -1.60 0.30
N PHE A 54 8.08 -2.74 0.07
CA PHE A 54 8.81 -3.44 1.13
C PHE A 54 10.00 -2.60 1.65
N ASP A 55 10.75 -1.96 0.74
CA ASP A 55 11.86 -1.10 1.11
C ASP A 55 11.37 0.11 1.95
N LEU A 56 10.23 0.72 1.60
CA LEU A 56 9.63 1.85 2.34
C LEU A 56 9.15 1.44 3.74
N CYS A 57 8.70 0.20 3.90
CA CYS A 57 8.23 -0.33 5.19
C CYS A 57 9.34 -1.02 5.99
N GLU A 58 10.60 -0.92 5.56
CA GLU A 58 11.76 -1.56 6.20
C GLU A 58 11.56 -3.07 6.42
N LEU A 59 10.79 -3.72 5.54
CA LEU A 59 10.53 -5.16 5.61
C LEU A 59 11.56 -5.90 4.79
N ASP A 60 12.27 -6.84 5.41
CA ASP A 60 13.17 -7.72 4.68
C ASP A 60 12.36 -8.67 3.79
N PRO A 61 12.43 -8.55 2.45
CA PRO A 61 11.73 -9.47 1.58
C PRO A 61 12.56 -10.75 1.52
N ILE A 62 12.37 -11.64 2.52
CA ILE A 62 13.00 -12.97 2.56
C ILE A 62 12.85 -13.67 1.20
N VAL A 63 11.75 -13.40 0.48
CA VAL A 63 11.60 -13.60 -0.96
C VAL A 63 10.70 -12.48 -1.52
N PRO A 64 11.13 -11.64 -2.49
CA PRO A 64 10.19 -10.74 -3.15
C PRO A 64 9.09 -11.58 -3.82
N PRO A 65 7.79 -11.27 -3.60
CA PRO A 65 6.71 -12.10 -4.12
C PRO A 65 6.83 -12.19 -5.64
N ARG A 66 7.29 -13.35 -6.14
CA ARG A 66 7.47 -13.62 -7.57
C ARG A 66 6.15 -13.61 -8.33
N SER A 67 5.04 -13.83 -7.63
CA SER A 67 3.69 -13.65 -8.16
C SER A 67 3.24 -12.21 -7.94
N GLY A 68 2.91 -11.51 -9.02
CA GLY A 68 2.37 -10.15 -8.95
C GLY A 68 1.20 -10.07 -7.96
N VAL A 69 1.26 -9.07 -7.08
CA VAL A 69 0.29 -8.89 -5.99
C VAL A 69 -0.84 -8.00 -6.49
N HIS A 70 -2.08 -8.34 -6.18
CA HIS A 70 -3.23 -7.50 -6.48
C HIS A 70 -3.56 -6.65 -5.27
N LEU A 71 -4.01 -5.42 -5.51
CA LEU A 71 -4.73 -4.67 -4.50
C LEU A 71 -6.05 -5.38 -4.20
N THR A 72 -6.43 -5.41 -2.94
CA THR A 72 -7.76 -5.81 -2.48
C THR A 72 -8.80 -4.74 -2.82
N GLU A 73 -10.08 -5.07 -2.68
CA GLU A 73 -11.16 -4.09 -2.86
C GLU A 73 -11.04 -2.91 -1.88
N ASN A 74 -10.68 -3.19 -0.63
CA ASN A 74 -10.50 -2.16 0.40
C ASN A 74 -9.33 -1.24 0.08
N GLU A 75 -8.22 -1.78 -0.42
CA GLU A 75 -7.05 -0.98 -0.83
C GLU A 75 -7.36 -0.10 -2.04
N ARG A 76 -8.14 -0.61 -3.01
CA ARG A 76 -8.64 0.21 -4.12
C ARG A 76 -9.54 1.34 -3.64
N ALA A 77 -10.48 1.05 -2.74
CA ALA A 77 -11.38 2.05 -2.17
C ALA A 77 -10.60 3.13 -1.40
N TYR A 78 -9.55 2.74 -0.66
CA TYR A 78 -8.66 3.68 0.02
C TYR A 78 -7.96 4.62 -0.97
N ILE A 79 -7.38 4.09 -2.04
CA ILE A 79 -6.73 4.88 -3.09
C ILE A 79 -7.73 5.85 -3.74
N ALA A 80 -8.93 5.37 -4.10
CA ALA A 80 -9.96 6.19 -4.72
C ALA A 80 -10.40 7.35 -3.80
N GLY A 81 -10.59 7.07 -2.51
CA GLY A 81 -10.89 8.09 -1.50
C GLY A 81 -9.75 9.11 -1.33
N TRP A 82 -8.50 8.66 -1.42
CA TRP A 82 -7.33 9.53 -1.31
C TRP A 82 -7.12 10.40 -2.57
N SER A 83 -7.36 9.86 -3.77
CA SER A 83 -7.29 10.60 -5.03
C SER A 83 -8.29 11.76 -5.04
N HIS A 84 -9.53 11.52 -4.61
CA HIS A 84 -10.54 12.58 -4.47
C HIS A 84 -10.17 13.64 -3.41
N SER A 85 -9.36 13.28 -2.42
CA SER A 85 -8.89 14.20 -1.37
C SER A 85 -7.69 15.06 -1.80
N ILE A 86 -7.11 14.84 -2.98
CA ILE A 86 -5.99 15.65 -3.50
C ILE A 86 -6.44 16.60 -4.62
N ASP A 87 -7.58 16.31 -5.25
CA ASP A 87 -8.18 17.09 -6.34
C ASP A 87 -9.06 18.28 -5.88
N TRP A 88 -8.99 18.74 -4.62
CA TRP A 88 -9.77 19.91 -4.16
C TRP A 88 -9.12 21.26 -4.49
N ARG A 89 -8.78 21.50 -5.76
CA ARG A 89 -8.37 22.83 -6.21
C ARG A 89 -9.13 23.31 -7.42
#